data_AF-C0CT91-F1
#
_entry.id   AF-C0CT91-F1
#
_cell.length_a   1.000
_cell.length_b   1.000
_cell.length_c   1.000
_cell.angle_alpha   90.00
_cell.angle_beta   90.00
_cell.angle_gamma   90.00
#
_symmetry.space_group_name_H-M   'P 1'
#
loop_
_entity.id
_entity.type
_entity.pdbx_description
1 polymer ?
#
loop_
_entity_poly.entity_id
_entity_poly.type
_entity_poly.pdbx_seq_one_letter_code
_entity_poly.pdbx_strand_id
1 'polypeptide(L)'
;MNKIDIYSWTVADEATLIKHLDTTSIKYNNTRIPKVLKPFWEIETLKDGESRKIKLLNKLKLYNAVLQIRDGRAQISWLADFRRDSELGAWREQNRGNAAICFNKLGKDVYDAAFIGEDGLEEQAEPLSTSISAFYSEGERVFFYGTKYERNKKNREMAIQYHGCKCKACGFDFEAVYGEMGKGFIEIHHTKPLYSLQEEIVIDYRTDLVPVCSNCHRILHRNKEKMLSIEELKQLIQD
;
A
#
# COMPACT_ATOMS: atom_id res chain seq x y z
N MET A 1 15.70 -1.58 19.01
CA MET A 1 16.58 -2.35 18.10
C MET A 1 17.84 -1.53 17.82
N ASN A 2 19.01 -2.16 17.70
CA ASN A 2 20.27 -1.45 17.42
C ASN A 2 20.29 -0.98 15.96
N LYS A 3 20.35 0.33 15.72
CA LYS A 3 20.57 0.91 14.40
C LYS A 3 22.00 0.55 13.93
N ILE A 4 22.16 0.20 12.67
CA ILE A 4 23.47 -0.17 12.09
C ILE A 4 23.82 0.81 10.97
N ASP A 5 24.95 1.52 11.13
CA ASP A 5 25.45 2.43 10.11
C ASP A 5 26.34 1.70 9.08
N ILE A 6 26.06 1.94 7.81
CA ILE A 6 26.75 1.37 6.64
C ILE A 6 27.07 2.51 5.67
N TYR A 7 28.29 3.03 5.76
CA TYR A 7 28.71 4.23 5.02
C TYR A 7 27.80 5.43 5.34
N SER A 8 27.03 5.89 4.36
CA SER A 8 26.08 7.01 4.49
C SER A 8 24.62 6.52 4.61
N TRP A 9 24.43 5.26 4.98
CA TRP A 9 23.13 4.65 5.23
C TRP A 9 23.05 4.19 6.69
N THR A 10 21.87 4.27 7.28
CA THR A 10 21.53 3.67 8.57
C THR A 10 20.42 2.66 8.36
N VAL A 11 20.62 1.42 8.79
CA VAL A 11 19.58 0.40 8.87
C VAL A 11 18.85 0.59 10.19
N ALA A 12 17.60 1.03 10.14
CA ALA A 12 16.79 1.20 11.35
C ALA A 12 16.11 -0.11 11.75
N ASP A 13 15.58 -0.83 10.76
CA ASP A 13 14.98 -2.17 10.88
C ASP A 13 14.93 -2.87 9.49
N GLU A 14 14.25 -4.02 9.40
CA GLU A 14 14.15 -4.80 8.15
C GLU A 14 13.35 -4.11 7.02
N ALA A 15 12.45 -3.20 7.37
CA ALA A 15 11.59 -2.45 6.45
C ALA A 15 12.03 -1.00 6.25
N THR A 16 13.02 -0.52 7.02
CA THR A 16 13.39 0.90 7.09
C THR A 16 14.89 1.14 6.86
N LEU A 17 15.22 1.90 5.82
CA LEU A 17 16.57 2.42 5.56
C LEU A 17 16.61 3.95 5.57
N ILE A 18 17.59 4.52 6.25
CA ILE A 18 17.80 5.97 6.25
C ILE A 18 19.06 6.27 5.46
N LYS A 19 18.97 7.22 4.52
CA LYS A 19 20.06 7.68 3.70
C LYS A 19 20.42 9.11 4.04
N HIS A 20 21.59 9.30 4.64
CA HIS A 20 22.20 10.60 4.87
C HIS A 20 22.71 11.17 3.54
N LEU A 21 22.16 12.30 3.12
CA LEU A 21 22.43 12.93 1.84
C LEU A 21 23.65 13.84 1.92
N ASP A 22 24.52 13.70 0.95
CA ASP A 22 25.59 14.67 0.67
C ASP A 22 25.16 15.65 -0.43
N THR A 23 25.97 16.69 -0.63
CA THR A 23 25.73 17.72 -1.63
C THR A 23 25.61 17.14 -3.04
N THR A 24 26.35 16.08 -3.34
CA THR A 24 26.34 15.39 -4.65
C THR A 24 25.04 14.61 -4.86
N SER A 25 24.53 13.91 -3.85
CA SER A 25 23.27 13.16 -3.94
C SER A 25 22.08 14.08 -4.23
N ILE A 26 22.07 15.26 -3.60
CA ILE A 26 21.04 16.28 -3.84
C ILE A 26 21.21 16.89 -5.25
N LYS A 27 22.44 17.21 -5.66
CA LYS A 27 22.72 17.83 -6.96
C LYS A 27 22.30 16.94 -8.13
N TYR A 28 22.61 15.64 -8.06
CA TYR A 28 22.43 14.71 -9.17
C TYR A 28 21.21 13.79 -9.02
N ASN A 29 20.38 14.00 -7.99
CA ASN A 29 19.17 13.23 -7.71
C ASN A 29 19.40 11.72 -7.70
N ASN A 30 20.54 11.29 -7.16
CA ASN A 30 20.88 9.88 -7.10
C ASN A 30 21.75 9.60 -5.89
N THR A 31 21.80 8.33 -5.51
CA THR A 31 22.78 7.89 -4.54
C THR A 31 23.15 6.42 -4.73
N ARG A 32 24.31 6.04 -4.18
CA ARG A 32 24.84 4.68 -4.28
C ARG A 32 24.28 3.80 -3.17
N ILE A 33 23.99 2.55 -3.53
CA ILE A 33 23.50 1.50 -2.64
C ILE A 33 24.66 0.52 -2.38
N PRO A 34 25.14 0.41 -1.12
CA PRO A 34 26.09 -0.62 -0.71
C PRO A 34 25.63 -2.04 -1.08
N LYS A 35 26.56 -2.93 -1.41
CA LYS A 35 26.25 -4.31 -1.82
C LYS A 35 25.37 -5.04 -0.79
N VAL A 36 25.65 -4.82 0.50
CA VAL A 36 24.91 -5.42 1.63
C VAL A 36 23.45 -4.95 1.72
N LEU A 37 23.12 -3.79 1.15
CA LEU A 37 21.76 -3.24 1.15
C LEU A 37 20.95 -3.63 -0.09
N LYS A 38 21.53 -4.32 -1.08
CA LYS A 38 20.80 -4.78 -2.27
C LYS A 38 19.53 -5.59 -1.95
N PRO A 39 19.48 -6.47 -0.93
CA PRO A 39 18.29 -7.24 -0.60
C PRO A 39 17.07 -6.41 -0.23
N PHE A 40 17.25 -5.27 0.46
CA PHE A 40 16.16 -4.35 0.76
C PHE A 40 15.42 -3.89 -0.52
N TRP A 41 16.19 -3.67 -1.58
CA TRP A 41 15.73 -3.20 -2.88
C TRP A 41 15.39 -4.33 -3.86
N GLU A 42 15.60 -5.60 -3.51
CA GLU A 42 15.38 -6.78 -4.36
C GLU A 42 16.14 -6.72 -5.71
N ILE A 43 17.38 -6.20 -5.70
CA ILE A 43 18.21 -5.99 -6.91
C ILE A 43 19.48 -6.85 -6.95
N GLU A 44 19.55 -7.94 -6.19
CA GLU A 44 20.69 -8.86 -6.19
C GLU A 44 20.91 -9.52 -7.54
N THR A 45 19.82 -9.75 -8.29
CA THR A 45 19.80 -10.41 -9.60
C THR A 45 20.00 -9.43 -10.76
N LEU A 46 19.98 -8.12 -10.50
CA LEU A 46 20.14 -7.08 -11.52
C LEU A 46 21.59 -7.04 -12.01
N LYS A 47 21.80 -7.09 -13.33
CA LYS A 47 23.13 -7.05 -13.98
C LYS A 47 23.58 -5.63 -14.30
N ASP A 48 24.88 -5.47 -14.59
CA ASP A 48 25.43 -4.17 -14.98
C ASP A 48 24.78 -3.64 -16.25
N GLY A 49 24.39 -2.36 -16.24
CA GLY A 49 23.60 -1.74 -17.31
C GLY A 49 22.08 -1.96 -17.21
N GLU A 50 21.62 -2.88 -16.36
CA GLU A 50 20.19 -3.09 -16.13
C GLU A 50 19.60 -2.06 -15.16
N SER A 51 18.30 -1.82 -15.33
CA SER A 51 17.53 -0.91 -14.48
C SER A 51 16.14 -1.47 -14.18
N ARG A 52 15.61 -1.09 -13.01
CA ARG A 52 14.25 -1.39 -12.56
C ARG A 52 13.57 -0.09 -12.13
N LYS A 53 12.37 0.14 -12.64
CA LYS A 53 11.54 1.29 -12.25
C LYS A 53 10.86 0.99 -10.93
N ILE A 54 10.89 1.96 -10.02
CA ILE A 54 10.23 1.92 -8.72
C ILE A 54 9.41 3.20 -8.52
N LYS A 55 8.60 3.20 -7.47
CA LYS A 55 7.80 4.35 -7.04
C LYS A 55 8.23 4.80 -5.65
N LEU A 56 8.46 6.11 -5.50
CA LEU A 56 8.65 6.76 -4.21
C LEU A 56 7.38 7.50 -3.84
N LEU A 57 6.83 7.24 -2.66
CA LEU A 57 5.72 7.98 -2.06
C LEU A 57 6.31 9.03 -1.12
N ASN A 58 5.94 10.30 -1.28
CA ASN A 58 6.27 11.36 -0.34
C ASN A 58 5.10 12.33 -0.26
N LYS A 59 4.65 12.66 0.96
CA LYS A 59 3.48 13.54 1.21
C LYS A 59 2.29 13.20 0.30
N LEU A 60 1.98 11.89 0.19
CA LEU A 60 0.88 11.35 -0.61
C LEU A 60 1.02 11.49 -2.14
N LYS A 61 2.18 11.92 -2.66
CA LYS A 61 2.48 11.99 -4.09
C LYS A 61 3.47 10.90 -4.50
N LEU A 62 3.23 10.30 -5.67
CA LEU A 62 4.09 9.27 -6.24
C LEU A 62 5.05 9.85 -7.28
N TYR A 63 6.31 9.44 -7.16
CA TYR A 63 7.38 9.87 -8.03
C TYR A 63 8.05 8.65 -8.64
N ASN A 64 8.45 8.76 -9.91
CA ASN A 64 9.23 7.71 -10.53
C ASN A 64 10.67 7.78 -10.01
N ALA A 65 11.21 6.63 -9.65
CA ALA A 65 12.63 6.45 -9.43
C ALA A 65 13.11 5.18 -10.14
N VAL A 66 14.41 5.05 -10.26
CA VAL A 66 15.06 3.97 -10.97
C VAL A 66 16.16 3.41 -10.08
N LEU A 67 16.11 2.10 -9.85
CA LEU A 67 17.23 1.32 -9.35
C LEU A 67 18.03 0.84 -10.56
N GLN A 68 19.34 0.97 -10.55
CA GLN A 68 20.18 0.51 -11.65
C GLN A 68 21.56 0.09 -11.15
N ILE A 69 22.21 -0.80 -11.91
CA ILE A 69 23.62 -1.11 -11.71
C ILE A 69 24.43 -0.38 -12.79
N ARG A 70 25.39 0.44 -12.36
CA ARG A 70 26.35 1.12 -13.23
C ARG A 70 27.75 0.90 -12.73
N ASP A 71 28.65 0.48 -13.61
CA ASP A 71 30.04 0.15 -13.29
C ASP A 71 30.14 -0.84 -12.12
N GLY A 72 29.23 -1.83 -12.10
CA GLY A 72 29.13 -2.84 -11.06
C GLY A 72 28.56 -2.34 -9.72
N ARG A 73 28.12 -1.08 -9.65
CA ARG A 73 27.61 -0.45 -8.42
C ARG A 73 26.12 -0.16 -8.52
N ALA A 74 25.38 -0.56 -7.50
CA ALA A 74 23.96 -0.24 -7.40
C ALA A 74 23.77 1.24 -7.05
N GLN A 75 22.75 1.85 -7.67
CA GLN A 75 22.30 3.19 -7.34
C GLN A 75 20.79 3.31 -7.46
N ILE A 76 20.22 4.19 -6.65
CA ILE A 76 18.88 4.72 -6.83
C ILE A 76 18.98 6.12 -7.44
N SER A 77 18.09 6.44 -8.38
CA SER A 77 17.98 7.76 -9.00
C SER A 77 16.53 8.17 -9.02
N TRP A 78 16.20 9.33 -8.47
CA TRP A 78 14.85 9.87 -8.46
C TRP A 78 14.72 11.01 -9.47
N LEU A 79 13.50 11.25 -9.94
CA LEU A 79 13.24 12.33 -10.89
C LEU A 79 13.27 13.71 -10.20
N ALA A 80 13.49 14.75 -11.01
CA ALA A 80 13.62 16.12 -10.51
C ALA A 80 12.34 16.68 -9.89
N ASP A 81 11.18 16.14 -10.27
CA ASP A 81 9.89 16.43 -9.64
C ASP A 81 9.86 16.02 -8.17
N PHE A 82 10.44 14.86 -7.82
CA PHE A 82 10.62 14.45 -6.43
C PHE A 82 11.37 15.51 -5.64
N ARG A 83 12.55 15.93 -6.12
CA ARG A 83 13.36 16.96 -5.43
C ARG A 83 12.65 18.32 -5.32
N ARG A 84 11.85 18.71 -6.32
CA ARG A 84 11.14 20.01 -6.31
C ARG A 84 9.99 20.00 -5.31
N ASP A 85 9.23 18.91 -5.28
CA ASP A 85 7.96 18.85 -4.57
C ASP A 85 8.12 18.32 -3.13
N SER A 86 9.27 17.73 -2.81
CA SER A 86 9.55 17.12 -1.51
C SER A 86 10.18 18.06 -0.47
N GLU A 87 10.16 19.37 -0.71
CA GLU A 87 10.78 20.41 0.14
C GLU A 87 12.31 20.30 0.31
N LEU A 88 12.96 19.34 -0.38
CA LEU A 88 14.41 19.10 -0.31
C LEU A 88 15.24 20.35 -0.69
N GLY A 89 14.71 21.20 -1.58
CA GLY A 89 15.33 22.46 -1.96
C GLY A 89 15.40 23.47 -0.80
N ALA A 90 14.30 23.67 -0.08
CA ALA A 90 14.22 24.58 1.06
C ALA A 90 15.01 24.05 2.27
N TRP A 91 15.02 22.73 2.46
CA TRP A 91 15.67 22.08 3.60
C TRP A 91 17.20 22.22 3.57
N ARG A 92 17.83 22.22 2.38
CA ARG A 92 19.28 22.41 2.21
C ARG A 92 19.76 23.78 2.68
N GLU A 93 18.96 24.83 2.49
CA GLU A 93 19.30 26.20 2.89
C GLU A 93 19.19 26.40 4.39
N GLN A 94 18.23 25.71 5.03
CA GLN A 94 17.94 25.88 6.45
C GLN A 94 18.82 25.01 7.38
N ASN A 95 19.29 23.84 6.93
CA ASN A 95 19.88 22.83 7.82
C ASN A 95 21.36 22.50 7.53
N ARG A 96 22.11 23.44 6.95
CA ARG A 96 23.58 23.37 6.74
C ARG A 96 24.13 22.06 6.13
N GLY A 97 23.29 21.28 5.43
CA GLY A 97 23.71 20.06 4.74
C GLY A 97 23.41 18.73 5.44
N ASN A 98 22.73 18.69 6.59
CA ASN A 98 22.45 17.46 7.33
C ASN A 98 21.11 16.78 6.94
N ALA A 99 20.86 16.56 5.65
CA ALA A 99 19.58 16.03 5.18
C ALA A 99 19.58 14.51 5.10
N ALA A 100 18.48 13.85 5.48
CA ALA A 100 18.33 12.41 5.26
C ALA A 100 17.01 12.06 4.54
N ILE A 101 17.00 10.94 3.82
CA ILE A 101 15.79 10.32 3.29
C ILE A 101 15.58 8.99 4.00
N CYS A 102 14.44 8.83 4.65
CA CYS A 102 13.98 7.56 5.17
C CYS A 102 13.14 6.83 4.12
N PHE A 103 13.53 5.60 3.83
CA PHE A 103 12.87 4.70 2.91
C PHE A 103 12.18 3.60 3.69
N ASN A 104 10.85 3.56 3.66
CA ASN A 104 10.07 2.46 4.21
C ASN A 104 9.53 1.60 3.08
N LYS A 105 9.74 0.28 3.15
CA LYS A 105 9.23 -0.65 2.14
C LYS A 105 7.72 -0.84 2.30
N LEU A 106 6.94 -0.38 1.31
CA LEU A 106 5.48 -0.50 1.32
C LEU A 106 4.98 -1.71 0.54
N GLY A 107 5.77 -2.20 -0.41
CA GLY A 107 5.44 -3.34 -1.27
C GLY A 107 6.48 -3.55 -2.35
N LYS A 108 6.14 -4.37 -3.36
CA LYS A 108 7.03 -4.63 -4.49
C LYS A 108 7.25 -3.34 -5.29
N ASP A 109 8.50 -2.91 -5.42
CA ASP A 109 8.90 -1.72 -6.18
C ASP A 109 8.25 -0.40 -5.72
N VAL A 110 7.71 -0.34 -4.50
CA VAL A 110 7.09 0.87 -3.91
C VAL A 110 7.63 1.13 -2.50
N TYR A 111 8.11 2.36 -2.30
CA TYR A 111 8.74 2.80 -1.06
C TYR A 111 8.16 4.14 -0.62
N ASP A 112 7.85 4.28 0.67
CA ASP A 112 7.72 5.61 1.28
C ASP A 112 9.12 6.24 1.34
N ALA A 113 9.24 7.53 1.06
CA ALA A 113 10.50 8.26 0.97
C ALA A 113 10.36 9.61 1.67
N ALA A 114 10.40 9.62 3.00
CA ALA A 114 10.25 10.81 3.83
C ALA A 114 11.60 11.53 4.06
N PHE A 115 11.60 12.86 4.03
CA PHE A 115 12.79 13.63 4.40
C PHE A 115 12.82 13.82 5.91
N ILE A 116 13.95 13.53 6.54
CA ILE A 116 14.15 13.67 7.98
C ILE A 116 15.29 14.67 8.23
N GLY A 117 15.06 15.58 9.18
CA GLY A 117 16.10 16.41 9.80
C GLY A 117 16.73 15.78 11.04
N GLU A 118 17.83 16.33 11.53
CA GLU A 118 18.52 15.81 12.72
C GLU A 118 17.58 15.70 13.94
N ASP A 119 16.64 16.65 14.09
CA ASP A 119 15.65 16.69 15.19
C ASP A 119 14.55 15.60 15.09
N GLY A 120 14.45 14.90 13.95
CA GLY A 120 13.46 13.84 13.71
C GLY A 120 13.96 12.42 13.98
N LEU A 121 15.20 12.25 14.45
CA LEU A 121 15.81 10.94 14.69
C LEU A 121 15.40 10.30 16.03
N GLU A 122 14.81 11.07 16.95
CA GLU A 122 14.33 10.60 18.25
C GLU A 122 12.83 10.22 18.27
N GLU A 123 12.03 10.65 17.30
CA GLU A 123 10.55 10.48 17.35
C GLU A 123 9.97 9.42 16.39
N GLN A 124 10.77 8.47 15.89
CA GLN A 124 10.27 7.38 15.04
C GLN A 124 10.72 5.99 15.49
N ALA A 125 10.57 5.73 16.78
CA ALA A 125 10.58 4.39 17.34
C ALA A 125 9.23 4.07 18.03
N GLU A 126 8.11 4.40 17.39
CA GLU A 126 6.80 3.87 17.74
C GLU A 126 6.07 3.51 16.43
N PRO A 127 5.58 2.27 16.27
CA PRO A 127 4.77 1.90 15.11
C PRO A 127 3.54 2.80 15.12
N LEU A 128 3.19 3.33 13.94
CA LEU A 128 2.09 4.26 13.75
C LEU A 128 0.75 3.63 14.19
N SER A 129 0.48 3.70 15.49
CA SER A 129 -0.76 3.33 16.12
C SER A 129 -1.21 4.50 17.01
N THR A 130 -2.24 5.17 16.52
CA THR A 130 -3.25 5.92 17.28
C THR A 130 -3.00 7.42 17.59
N SER A 131 -3.90 8.20 16.98
CA SER A 131 -4.49 9.51 17.36
C SER A 131 -3.64 10.78 17.41
N ILE A 132 -3.89 11.66 16.41
CA ILE A 132 -3.96 13.11 16.62
C ILE A 132 -5.33 13.57 16.15
N SER A 133 -6.12 14.15 17.05
CA SER A 133 -7.37 14.85 16.73
C SER A 133 -7.06 16.31 16.37
N ALA A 134 -7.28 16.70 15.12
CA ALA A 134 -7.39 18.10 14.71
C ALA A 134 -8.26 18.16 13.45
N PHE A 135 -9.18 19.13 13.40
CA PHE A 135 -10.19 19.34 12.37
C PHE A 135 -9.76 18.92 10.95
N TYR A 136 -10.53 18.01 10.36
CA TYR A 136 -10.27 17.45 9.03
C TYR A 136 -11.09 18.21 7.98
N SER A 137 -10.45 18.67 6.90
CA SER A 137 -11.18 19.03 5.69
C SER A 137 -11.72 17.74 5.05
N GLU A 138 -13.04 17.65 4.86
CA GLU A 138 -13.70 16.51 4.23
C GLU A 138 -14.02 16.85 2.76
N GLY A 139 -13.66 15.98 1.81
CA GLY A 139 -14.00 16.14 0.40
C GLY A 139 -12.85 16.42 -0.58
N GLU A 140 -11.59 16.47 -0.12
CA GLU A 140 -10.44 16.49 -1.03
C GLU A 140 -10.33 15.16 -1.79
N ARG A 141 -10.16 15.21 -3.12
CA ARG A 141 -10.09 14.01 -3.96
C ARG A 141 -8.75 13.31 -3.78
N VAL A 142 -8.71 12.34 -2.86
CA VAL A 142 -7.57 11.45 -2.64
C VAL A 142 -7.62 10.29 -3.64
N PHE A 143 -6.53 10.06 -4.38
CA PHE A 143 -6.41 8.93 -5.31
C PHE A 143 -5.54 7.82 -4.70
N PHE A 144 -6.17 6.67 -4.44
CA PHE A 144 -5.52 5.46 -3.95
C PHE A 144 -5.23 4.51 -5.11
N TYR A 145 -4.00 4.00 -5.22
CA TYR A 145 -3.65 2.90 -6.14
C TYR A 145 -3.41 1.64 -5.31
N GLY A 146 -4.39 0.72 -5.35
CA GLY A 146 -4.27 -0.61 -4.76
C GLY A 146 -4.12 -1.67 -5.86
N THR A 147 -3.43 -2.77 -5.56
CA THR A 147 -3.46 -3.97 -6.38
C THR A 147 -4.88 -4.53 -6.35
N LYS A 148 -5.59 -4.47 -7.48
CA LYS A 148 -6.92 -5.05 -7.61
C LYS A 148 -6.76 -6.42 -8.27
N TYR A 149 -7.14 -7.47 -7.56
CA TYR A 149 -7.33 -8.79 -8.18
C TYR A 149 -8.34 -8.64 -9.33
N GLU A 150 -8.01 -9.19 -10.50
CA GLU A 150 -8.93 -9.21 -11.63
C GLU A 150 -10.19 -9.98 -11.21
N ARG A 151 -11.35 -9.32 -11.27
CA ARG A 151 -12.65 -9.92 -10.98
C ARG A 151 -13.40 -10.06 -12.29
N ASN A 152 -13.64 -11.30 -12.71
CA ASN A 152 -14.43 -11.56 -13.90
C ASN A 152 -15.89 -11.18 -13.67
N LYS A 153 -16.39 -10.18 -14.43
CA LYS A 153 -17.77 -9.69 -14.33
C LYS A 153 -18.81 -10.80 -14.54
N LYS A 154 -18.49 -11.79 -15.37
CA LYS A 154 -19.38 -12.95 -15.63
C LYS A 154 -19.65 -13.75 -14.37
N ASN A 155 -18.66 -13.93 -13.49
CA ASN A 155 -18.85 -14.69 -12.24
C ASN A 155 -19.85 -14.00 -11.31
N ARG A 156 -19.84 -12.66 -11.27
CA ARG A 156 -20.84 -11.88 -10.52
C ARG A 156 -22.24 -12.07 -11.11
N GLU A 157 -22.37 -11.93 -12.43
CA GLU A 157 -23.66 -12.06 -13.12
C GLU A 157 -24.25 -13.47 -12.93
N MET A 158 -23.43 -14.50 -13.09
CA MET A 158 -23.80 -15.91 -12.85
C MET A 158 -24.18 -16.16 -11.39
N ALA A 159 -23.43 -15.60 -10.42
CA ALA A 159 -23.76 -15.73 -9.00
C ALA A 159 -25.12 -15.10 -8.67
N ILE A 160 -25.42 -13.93 -9.24
CA ILE A 160 -26.73 -13.27 -9.05
C ILE A 160 -27.85 -14.07 -9.69
N GLN A 161 -27.66 -14.57 -10.91
CA GLN A 161 -28.66 -15.41 -11.59
C GLN A 161 -28.94 -16.69 -10.81
N TYR A 162 -27.92 -17.30 -10.22
CA TYR A 162 -28.05 -18.56 -9.48
C TYR A 162 -28.59 -18.36 -8.05
N HIS A 163 -28.06 -17.41 -7.29
CA HIS A 163 -28.39 -17.24 -5.86
C HIS A 163 -29.51 -16.23 -5.58
N GLY A 164 -29.81 -15.35 -6.54
CA GLY A 164 -30.71 -14.22 -6.38
C GLY A 164 -30.07 -13.01 -5.67
N CYS A 165 -30.91 -12.01 -5.36
CA CYS A 165 -30.48 -10.73 -4.77
C CYS A 165 -30.83 -10.56 -3.28
N LYS A 166 -31.24 -11.64 -2.60
CA LYS A 166 -31.49 -11.62 -1.15
C LYS A 166 -30.22 -11.88 -0.38
N CYS A 167 -29.95 -11.07 0.64
CA CYS A 167 -28.80 -11.25 1.51
C CYS A 167 -28.87 -12.62 2.20
N LYS A 168 -27.84 -13.47 2.03
CA LYS A 168 -27.81 -14.80 2.64
C LYS A 168 -27.57 -14.76 4.15
N ALA A 169 -27.12 -13.64 4.71
CA ALA A 169 -26.95 -13.46 6.14
C ALA A 169 -28.25 -12.98 6.81
N CYS A 170 -28.71 -11.76 6.53
CA CYS A 170 -29.87 -11.15 7.20
C CYS A 170 -31.19 -11.20 6.41
N GLY A 171 -31.21 -11.77 5.21
CA GLY A 171 -32.43 -11.85 4.39
C GLY A 171 -32.85 -10.55 3.70
N PHE A 172 -32.15 -9.42 3.93
CA PHE A 172 -32.46 -8.13 3.33
C PHE A 172 -32.51 -8.20 1.79
N ASP A 173 -33.53 -7.56 1.22
CA ASP A 173 -33.80 -7.50 -0.21
C ASP A 173 -33.99 -6.02 -0.62
N PHE A 174 -33.05 -5.51 -1.43
CA PHE A 174 -33.09 -4.11 -1.86
C PHE A 174 -34.29 -3.81 -2.76
N GLU A 175 -34.73 -4.74 -3.60
CA GLU A 175 -35.88 -4.51 -4.47
C GLU A 175 -37.18 -4.51 -3.66
N ALA A 176 -37.29 -5.39 -2.66
CA ALA A 176 -38.45 -5.41 -1.77
C ALA A 176 -38.59 -4.12 -0.94
N VAL A 177 -37.47 -3.52 -0.52
CA VAL A 177 -37.46 -2.33 0.35
C VAL A 177 -37.46 -1.02 -0.44
N TYR A 178 -36.71 -0.94 -1.54
CA TYR A 178 -36.49 0.28 -2.31
C TYR A 178 -37.16 0.26 -3.71
N GLY A 179 -37.89 -0.80 -4.05
CA GLY A 179 -38.56 -0.95 -5.33
C GLY A 179 -37.57 -1.04 -6.49
N GLU A 180 -37.92 -0.41 -7.62
CA GLU A 180 -37.15 -0.47 -8.85
C GLU A 180 -35.68 -0.01 -8.68
N MET A 181 -35.43 0.94 -7.79
CA MET A 181 -34.08 1.44 -7.48
C MET A 181 -33.18 0.38 -6.85
N GLY A 182 -33.76 -0.62 -6.17
CA GLY A 182 -33.04 -1.73 -5.57
C GLY A 182 -32.92 -2.96 -6.47
N LYS A 183 -33.51 -2.94 -7.66
CA LYS A 183 -33.57 -4.10 -8.56
C LYS A 183 -32.17 -4.56 -8.97
N GLY A 184 -31.85 -5.82 -8.67
CA GLY A 184 -30.54 -6.40 -8.97
C GLY A 184 -29.39 -5.85 -8.12
N PHE A 185 -29.67 -5.00 -7.14
CA PHE A 185 -28.65 -4.41 -6.27
C PHE A 185 -28.31 -5.36 -5.13
N ILE A 186 -27.12 -5.95 -5.20
CA ILE A 186 -26.54 -6.79 -4.16
C ILE A 186 -25.02 -6.86 -4.32
N GLU A 187 -24.31 -7.03 -3.20
CA GLU A 187 -22.86 -7.24 -3.19
C GLU A 187 -22.55 -8.74 -3.21
N ILE A 188 -21.56 -9.14 -4.00
CA ILE A 188 -21.09 -10.54 -4.06
C ILE A 188 -19.80 -10.67 -3.27
N HIS A 189 -19.85 -11.48 -2.22
CA HIS A 189 -18.74 -11.77 -1.33
C HIS A 189 -18.11 -13.12 -1.68
N HIS A 190 -16.78 -13.22 -1.55
CA HIS A 190 -16.09 -14.51 -1.70
C HIS A 190 -16.07 -15.20 -0.35
N THR A 191 -16.55 -16.44 -0.28
CA THR A 191 -16.55 -17.23 0.97
C THR A 191 -15.14 -17.62 1.43
N LYS A 192 -14.16 -17.55 0.52
CA LYS A 192 -12.74 -17.71 0.79
C LYS A 192 -11.99 -16.43 0.41
N PRO A 193 -11.10 -15.89 1.26
CA PRO A 193 -10.36 -14.69 0.93
C PRO A 193 -9.39 -14.92 -0.23
N LEU A 194 -9.40 -14.03 -1.23
CA LEU A 194 -8.45 -14.10 -2.36
C LEU A 194 -7.01 -13.71 -1.95
N TYR A 195 -6.81 -13.03 -0.82
CA TYR A 195 -5.48 -12.54 -0.40
C TYR A 195 -4.56 -13.66 0.13
N SER A 196 -5.11 -14.82 0.50
CA SER A 196 -4.35 -15.93 1.08
C SER A 196 -3.73 -16.84 0.02
N LEU A 197 -3.90 -16.54 -1.27
CA LEU A 197 -3.62 -17.47 -2.37
C LEU A 197 -2.81 -16.70 -3.43
N GLN A 198 -1.51 -17.02 -3.54
CA GLN A 198 -0.55 -16.35 -4.44
C GLN A 198 -0.72 -16.73 -5.93
N GLU A 199 -1.82 -17.40 -6.30
CA GLU A 199 -2.02 -18.01 -7.63
C GLU A 199 -3.40 -17.66 -8.23
N GLU A 200 -3.51 -17.77 -9.56
CA GLU A 200 -4.78 -17.64 -10.29
C GLU A 200 -5.73 -18.80 -9.93
N ILE A 201 -6.97 -18.48 -9.55
CA ILE A 201 -7.92 -19.47 -9.04
C ILE A 201 -9.17 -19.49 -9.91
N VAL A 202 -9.61 -20.69 -10.27
CA VAL A 202 -10.93 -20.91 -10.86
C VAL A 202 -11.98 -20.75 -9.76
N ILE A 203 -12.84 -19.75 -9.92
CA ILE A 203 -13.98 -19.47 -9.01
C ILE A 203 -15.21 -20.23 -9.49
N ASP A 204 -15.83 -21.02 -8.60
CA ASP A 204 -17.17 -21.56 -8.82
C ASP A 204 -18.21 -20.60 -8.21
N TYR A 205 -18.97 -19.93 -9.08
CA TYR A 205 -20.00 -18.96 -8.66
C TYR A 205 -21.10 -19.55 -7.78
N ARG A 206 -21.26 -20.88 -7.73
CA ARG A 206 -22.26 -21.58 -6.92
C ARG A 206 -21.83 -21.74 -5.47
N THR A 207 -20.53 -21.90 -5.21
CA THR A 207 -20.00 -22.27 -3.88
C THR A 207 -19.05 -21.23 -3.29
N ASP A 208 -18.29 -20.53 -4.14
CA ASP A 208 -17.28 -19.58 -3.69
C ASP A 208 -17.82 -18.15 -3.57
N LEU A 209 -19.00 -17.88 -4.16
CA LEU A 209 -19.63 -16.57 -4.19
C LEU A 209 -20.97 -16.59 -3.48
N VAL A 210 -21.22 -15.59 -2.64
CA VAL A 210 -22.45 -15.47 -1.86
C VAL A 210 -22.99 -14.03 -1.90
N PRO A 211 -24.30 -13.84 -2.15
CA PRO A 211 -24.91 -12.51 -2.11
C PRO A 211 -25.13 -12.02 -0.67
N VAL A 212 -24.68 -10.80 -0.38
CA VAL A 212 -24.81 -10.12 0.91
C VAL A 212 -25.16 -8.66 0.71
N CYS A 213 -25.92 -8.07 1.64
CA CYS A 213 -26.21 -6.63 1.59
C CYS A 213 -24.98 -5.80 1.98
N SER A 214 -25.01 -4.51 1.66
CA SER A 214 -23.89 -3.59 1.94
C SER A 214 -23.50 -3.57 3.42
N ASN A 215 -24.46 -3.65 4.34
CA ASN A 215 -24.16 -3.67 5.78
C ASN A 215 -23.44 -4.96 6.19
N CYS A 216 -24.00 -6.12 5.82
CA CYS A 216 -23.38 -7.42 6.10
C CYS A 216 -22.00 -7.53 5.46
N HIS A 217 -21.82 -7.04 4.23
CA HIS A 217 -20.53 -7.06 3.56
C HIS A 217 -19.46 -6.25 4.30
N ARG A 218 -19.84 -5.11 4.88
CA ARG A 218 -18.93 -4.32 5.72
C ARG A 218 -18.55 -5.04 7.00
N ILE A 219 -19.48 -5.76 7.63
CA ILE A 219 -19.19 -6.53 8.86
C ILE A 219 -18.28 -7.72 8.56
N LEU A 220 -18.50 -8.46 7.47
CA LEU A 220 -17.63 -9.58 7.06
C LEU A 220 -16.17 -9.17 6.89
N HIS A 221 -15.92 -7.94 6.44
CA HIS A 221 -14.59 -7.38 6.23
C HIS A 221 -14.10 -6.46 7.36
N ARG A 222 -14.84 -6.36 8.48
CA ARG A 222 -14.51 -5.44 9.57
C ARG A 222 -13.21 -5.81 10.27
N ASN A 223 -12.95 -7.10 10.47
CA ASN A 223 -11.71 -7.62 11.01
C ASN A 223 -10.83 -8.12 9.86
N LYS A 224 -9.62 -7.54 9.71
CA LYS A 224 -8.67 -7.90 8.65
C LYS A 224 -7.97 -9.24 8.90
N GLU A 225 -7.90 -9.69 10.15
CA GLU A 225 -7.22 -10.92 10.56
C GLU A 225 -8.15 -12.14 10.54
N LYS A 226 -9.45 -11.92 10.76
CA LYS A 226 -10.48 -12.98 10.72
C LYS A 226 -11.69 -12.53 9.91
N MET A 227 -11.84 -13.08 8.71
CA MET A 227 -13.09 -13.01 7.95
C MET A 227 -14.10 -13.96 8.57
N LEU A 228 -15.27 -13.45 8.93
CA LEU A 228 -16.37 -14.27 9.46
C LEU A 228 -16.99 -15.10 8.34
N SER A 229 -17.45 -16.31 8.66
CA SER A 229 -18.36 -17.04 7.78
C SER A 229 -19.76 -16.41 7.78
N ILE A 230 -20.59 -16.78 6.79
CA ILE A 230 -21.99 -16.33 6.75
C ILE A 230 -22.76 -16.86 7.96
N GLU A 231 -22.46 -18.07 8.39
CA GLU A 231 -23.05 -18.72 9.56
C GLU A 231 -22.65 -18.00 10.85
N GLU A 232 -21.38 -17.63 11.01
CA GLU A 232 -20.92 -16.83 12.14
C GLU A 232 -21.59 -15.45 12.14
N LEU A 233 -21.71 -14.80 10.98
CA LEU A 233 -22.39 -13.51 10.88
C LEU A 233 -23.87 -13.60 11.26
N LYS A 234 -24.57 -14.67 10.85
CA LYS A 234 -25.97 -14.89 11.23
C LYS A 234 -26.16 -14.95 12.73
N GLN A 235 -25.23 -15.57 13.46
CA GLN A 235 -25.31 -15.69 14.92
C GLN A 235 -25.12 -14.34 15.64
N LEU A 236 -24.49 -13.37 14.99
CA LEU A 236 -24.26 -12.03 15.55
C LEU A 236 -25.42 -11.06 15.26
N ILE A 237 -26.25 -11.36 14.26
CA ILE A 237 -27.41 -10.53 13.93
C ILE A 237 -28.48 -10.78 15.00
N GLN A 238 -28.81 -9.74 15.74
CA GLN A 238 -29.91 -9.72 16.69
C GLN A 238 -31.09 -9.02 16.01
N ASP A 239 -32.27 -9.64 16.04
CA ASP A 239 -33.53 -9.10 15.52
C ASP A 239 -34.10 -7.99 16.42
#